data_AF-A0A974YB31-F1
#
_entry.id   AF-A0A974YB31-F1
#
_cell.length_a   1.000
_cell.length_b   1.000
_cell.length_c   1.000
_cell.angle_alpha   90.00
_cell.angle_beta   90.00
_cell.angle_gamma   90.00
#
_symmetry.space_group_name_H-M   'P 1'
#
loop_
_entity.id
_entity.type
_entity.pdbx_description
1 polymer ?
#
loop_
_entity_poly.entity_id
_entity_poly.type
_entity_poly.pdbx_seq_one_letter_code
_entity_poly.pdbx_strand_id
1 'polypeptide(L)'
;MVRDTLYFGRNRPNGGTVREAEWRQFLNEIITPRFPEGLTVVKATGQWRNANGQIEREGSEVVTVLHAGDPTARGKISEIMAEYRRRFDQEAVLRERTATCTRF
;
A
#
# COMPACT_ATOMS: atom_id res chain seq x y z
N MET A 1 -17.54 -9.40 3.44
CA MET A 1 -16.45 -8.79 2.64
C MET A 1 -15.32 -8.38 3.58
N VAL A 2 -14.12 -8.22 3.06
CA VAL A 2 -12.96 -7.71 3.81
C VAL A 2 -12.47 -6.43 3.14
N ARG A 3 -12.12 -5.45 3.97
CA ARG A 3 -11.37 -4.26 3.57
C ARG A 3 -9.92 -4.45 3.99
N ASP A 4 -9.01 -4.29 3.05
CA ASP A 4 -7.59 -4.06 3.34
C ASP A 4 -7.25 -2.61 2.99
N THR A 5 -6.69 -1.88 3.96
CA THR A 5 -6.09 -0.56 3.78
C THR A 5 -4.58 -0.71 3.83
N LEU A 6 -3.90 -0.34 2.75
CA LEU A 6 -2.46 -0.42 2.60
C LEU A 6 -1.86 0.98 2.60
N TYR A 7 -0.81 1.19 3.39
CA TYR A 7 -0.14 2.48 3.50
C TYR A 7 1.27 2.34 2.94
N PHE A 8 1.50 3.01 1.82
CA PHE A 8 2.75 3.00 1.08
C PHE A 8 3.53 4.27 1.40
N GLY A 9 4.50 4.15 2.32
CA GLY A 9 5.52 5.17 2.56
C GLY A 9 6.34 5.40 1.30
N ARG A 10 6.76 6.65 1.06
CA ARG A 10 7.47 7.04 -0.16
C ARG A 10 8.90 7.42 0.09
N ASN A 11 9.34 7.64 1.33
CA ASN A 11 10.74 7.93 1.60
C ASN A 11 11.58 6.67 1.43
N ARG A 12 12.73 6.75 0.73
CA ARG A 12 13.63 5.61 0.55
C ARG A 12 14.75 5.63 1.60
N PRO A 13 15.24 4.48 2.07
CA PRO A 13 16.32 4.44 3.07
C PRO A 13 17.62 5.10 2.61
N ASN A 14 17.93 5.03 1.31
CA ASN A 14 19.13 5.63 0.72
C ASN A 14 18.96 7.11 0.34
N GLY A 15 17.87 7.74 0.77
CA GLY A 15 17.52 9.11 0.42
C GLY A 15 16.68 9.21 -0.86
N GLY A 16 15.93 10.31 -0.95
CA GLY A 16 14.97 10.53 -2.01
C GLY A 16 13.60 9.90 -1.72
N THR A 17 12.71 9.99 -2.70
CA THR A 17 11.32 9.56 -2.56
C THR A 17 10.85 8.85 -3.81
N VAL A 18 9.96 7.86 -3.66
CA VAL A 18 9.20 7.29 -4.78
C VAL A 18 8.46 8.43 -5.46
N ARG A 19 8.79 8.72 -6.72
CA ARG A 19 8.21 9.83 -7.47
C ARG A 19 6.78 9.49 -7.91
N GLU A 20 6.00 10.53 -8.21
CA GLU A 20 4.62 10.37 -8.68
C GLU A 20 4.51 9.45 -9.90
N ALA A 21 5.44 9.57 -10.84
CA ALA A 21 5.46 8.72 -12.03
C ALA A 21 5.75 7.24 -11.68
N GLU A 22 6.68 6.99 -10.76
CA GLU A 22 7.02 5.63 -10.32
C GLU A 22 5.85 4.99 -9.54
N TRP A 23 5.18 5.78 -8.70
CA TRP A 23 3.97 5.34 -8.00
C TRP A 23 2.85 4.98 -8.99
N ARG A 24 2.53 5.88 -9.94
CA ARG A 24 1.50 5.61 -10.95
C ARG A 24 1.81 4.36 -11.77
N GLN A 25 3.09 4.15 -12.10
CA GLN A 25 3.51 2.95 -12.80
C GLN A 25 3.29 1.70 -11.94
N PHE A 26 3.67 1.73 -10.66
CA PHE A 26 3.42 0.62 -9.72
C PHE A 26 1.92 0.32 -9.56
N LEU A 27 1.10 1.36 -9.40
CA LEU A 27 -0.35 1.23 -9.32
C LEU A 27 -0.90 0.48 -10.55
N ASN A 28 -0.51 0.92 -11.75
CA ASN A 28 -1.00 0.37 -13.01
C ASN A 28 -0.49 -1.05 -13.31
N GLU A 29 0.77 -1.35 -13.01
CA GLU A 29 1.39 -2.63 -13.35
C GLU A 29 1.14 -3.71 -12.30
N ILE A 30 1.03 -3.33 -11.02
CA ILE A 30 1.06 -4.27 -9.90
C ILE A 30 -0.28 -4.35 -9.16
N ILE A 31 -0.85 -3.21 -8.78
CA ILE A 31 -2.05 -3.18 -7.94
C ILE A 31 -3.32 -3.40 -8.78
N THR A 32 -3.55 -2.56 -9.80
CA THR A 32 -4.78 -2.57 -10.59
C THR A 32 -5.07 -3.93 -11.24
N PRO A 33 -4.09 -4.64 -11.84
CA PRO A 33 -4.36 -5.95 -12.45
C PRO A 33 -4.74 -7.05 -11.44
N ARG A 34 -4.35 -6.90 -10.17
CA ARG A 34 -4.71 -7.85 -9.11
C ARG A 34 -6.13 -7.62 -8.59
N PHE A 35 -6.61 -6.38 -8.64
CA PHE A 35 -7.94 -5.94 -8.20
C PHE A 35 -8.67 -5.14 -9.29
N PRO A 36 -9.01 -5.77 -10.44
CA PRO A 36 -9.62 -5.08 -11.57
C PRO A 36 -11.03 -4.56 -11.27
N GLU A 37 -11.72 -5.15 -10.29
CA GLU A 37 -13.06 -4.74 -9.84
C GLU A 37 -13.07 -3.37 -9.16
N GLY A 38 -11.90 -2.85 -8.77
CA GLY A 38 -11.76 -1.50 -8.25
C GLY A 38 -11.02 -1.40 -6.92
N LEU A 39 -10.58 -0.18 -6.65
CA LEU A 39 -9.84 0.25 -5.47
C LEU A 39 -9.96 1.77 -5.33
N THR A 40 -9.64 2.29 -4.15
CA THR A 40 -9.54 3.73 -3.90
C THR A 40 -8.12 4.08 -3.51
N VAL A 41 -7.58 5.16 -4.09
CA VAL A 41 -6.26 5.71 -3.73
C VAL A 41 -6.45 7.09 -3.11
N VAL A 42 -5.84 7.31 -1.94
CA VAL A 42 -5.80 8.60 -1.26
C VAL A 42 -4.35 8.99 -1.03
N LYS A 43 -3.98 10.17 -1.53
CA LYS A 43 -2.68 10.78 -1.23
C LYS A 43 -2.69 11.30 0.20
N ALA A 44 -1.67 10.94 0.98
CA ALA A 44 -1.57 11.24 2.39
C ALA A 44 -0.17 11.70 2.79
N THR A 45 -0.05 12.14 4.04
CA THR A 45 1.24 12.37 4.71
C THR A 45 1.26 11.55 5.98
N GLY A 46 2.22 10.64 6.08
CA GLY A 46 2.44 9.80 7.25
C GLY A 46 3.38 10.45 8.25
N GLN A 47 3.21 10.10 9.52
CA GLN A 47 4.21 10.32 10.55
C GLN A 47 4.37 9.03 11.36
N TRP A 48 5.60 8.57 11.50
CA TRP A 48 5.89 7.31 12.18
C TRP A 48 7.21 7.40 12.93
N ARG A 49 7.32 6.58 13.98
CA ARG A 49 8.55 6.49 14.77
C ARG A 49 9.46 5.44 14.11
N ASN A 50 10.62 5.86 13.63
CA ASN A 50 11.63 4.96 13.08
C ASN A 50 12.32 4.14 14.19
N ALA A 51 13.19 3.20 13.79
CA ALA A 51 13.92 2.33 14.71
C ALA A 51 14.80 3.10 15.72
N ASN A 52 15.24 4.32 15.36
CA ASN A 52 16.05 5.19 16.22
C ASN A 52 15.20 6.07 17.16
N GLY A 53 13.88 5.88 17.19
CA GLY A 53 12.96 6.61 18.06
C GLY A 53 12.56 8.00 17.53
N GLN A 54 13.06 8.42 16.37
CA GLN A 54 12.77 9.71 15.75
C GLN A 54 11.44 9.65 14.98
N ILE A 55 10.68 10.74 15.00
CA ILE A 55 9.47 10.87 14.18
C ILE A 55 9.90 11.30 12.79
N GLU A 56 9.71 10.41 11.83
CA GLU A 56 9.86 10.70 10.42
C GLU A 56 8.53 11.16 9.84
N ARG A 57 8.62 12.08 8.86
CA ARG A 57 7.48 12.59 8.11
C ARG A 57 7.70 12.26 6.65
N GLU A 58 6.70 11.67 6.02
CA GLU A 58 6.81 11.26 4.63
C GLU A 58 5.51 11.43 3.87
N GLY A 59 5.62 11.63 2.56
CA GLY A 59 4.48 11.45 1.67
C GLY A 59 4.10 9.97 1.64
N SER A 60 2.81 9.68 1.55
CA SER A 60 2.29 8.32 1.50
C SER A 60 1.14 8.20 0.50
N GLU A 61 0.93 6.99 0.01
CA GLU A 61 -0.25 6.62 -0.76
C GLU A 61 -1.03 5.58 0.03
N VAL A 62 -2.32 5.84 0.24
CA VAL A 62 -3.21 4.93 0.95
C VAL A 62 -4.12 4.26 -0.05
N VAL A 63 -4.05 2.94 -0.13
CA VAL A 63 -4.88 2.16 -1.05
C VAL A 63 -5.87 1.33 -0.25
N THR A 64 -7.15 1.53 -0.53
CA THR A 64 -8.23 0.74 0.05
C THR A 64 -8.79 -0.22 -1.00
N VAL A 65 -8.84 -1.50 -0.64
CA VAL A 65 -9.37 -2.57 -1.48
C VAL A 65 -10.46 -3.33 -0.73
N LEU A 66 -11.58 -3.58 -1.40
CA LEU A 66 -12.64 -4.47 -0.94
C LEU A 66 -12.55 -5.79 -1.69
N HIS A 67 -12.55 -6.92 -0.97
CA HIS A 67 -12.44 -8.25 -1.57
C HIS A 67 -13.13 -9.32 -0.73
N ALA A 68 -13.32 -10.52 -1.29
CA ALA A 68 -14.02 -11.62 -0.64
C ALA A 68 -13.29 -12.18 0.60
N GLY A 69 -12.01 -11.83 0.78
CA GLY A 69 -11.21 -12.26 1.93
C GLY A 69 -10.76 -13.73 1.86
N ASP A 70 -10.93 -14.39 0.72
CA ASP A 70 -10.44 -15.75 0.46
C ASP A 70 -8.89 -15.81 0.36
N PRO A 71 -8.29 -17.01 0.37
CA PRO A 71 -6.82 -17.16 0.30
C PRO A 71 -6.19 -16.52 -0.94
N THR A 72 -6.85 -16.56 -2.09
CA THR A 72 -6.36 -15.96 -3.34
C THR A 72 -6.24 -14.44 -3.21
N ALA A 73 -7.30 -13.79 -2.71
CA ALA A 73 -7.30 -12.34 -2.49
C ALA A 73 -6.26 -11.93 -1.44
N ARG A 74 -6.09 -12.71 -0.38
CA ARG A 74 -5.04 -12.47 0.63
C ARG A 74 -3.64 -12.60 0.03
N GLY A 75 -3.41 -13.58 -0.84
CA GLY A 75 -2.17 -13.78 -1.57
C GLY A 75 -1.82 -12.57 -2.42
N LYS A 76 -2.78 -12.06 -3.22
CA LYS A 76 -2.62 -10.85 -4.02
C LYS A 76 -2.18 -9.63 -3.20
N ILE A 77 -2.77 -9.40 -2.02
CA ILE A 77 -2.35 -8.31 -1.13
C ILE A 77 -0.90 -8.50 -0.66
N SER A 78 -0.54 -9.72 -0.22
CA SER A 78 0.83 -10.02 0.22
C SER A 78 1.86 -9.83 -0.90
N GLU A 79 1.53 -10.22 -2.13
CA GLU A 79 2.38 -9.99 -3.30
C GLU A 79 2.58 -8.50 -3.60
N ILE A 80 1.51 -7.69 -3.55
CA ILE A 80 1.60 -6.23 -3.75
C ILE A 80 2.58 -5.63 -2.72
N MET A 81 2.42 -5.99 -1.45
CA MET A 81 3.29 -5.48 -0.38
C MET A 81 4.74 -5.94 -0.57
N ALA A 82 4.96 -7.20 -0.97
CA ALA A 82 6.30 -7.72 -1.24
C ALA A 82 6.95 -7.01 -2.43
N GLU A 83 6.20 -6.79 -3.51
CA GLU A 83 6.70 -6.15 -4.72
C GLU A 83 7.01 -4.67 -4.49
N TYR A 84 6.20 -3.96 -3.69
CA TYR A 84 6.52 -2.58 -3.30
C TYR A 84 7.83 -2.49 -2.54
N ARG A 85 8.01 -3.36 -1.53
CA ARG A 85 9.25 -3.45 -0.74
C ARG A 85 10.45 -3.74 -1.63
N ARG A 86 10.34 -4.72 -2.52
CA ARG A 86 11.40 -5.11 -3.44
C ARG A 86 11.75 -4.01 -4.45
N ARG A 87 10.74 -3.34 -5.03
CA ARG A 87 10.92 -2.35 -6.10
C ARG A 87 11.45 -1.01 -5.60
N PHE A 88 11.09 -0.61 -4.39
CA PHE A 88 11.41 0.71 -3.83
C PHE A 88 12.28 0.66 -2.57
N ASP A 89 12.81 -0.52 -2.26
CA ASP A 89 13.70 -0.79 -1.12
C ASP A 89 13.09 -0.34 0.22
N GLN A 90 11.80 -0.64 0.41
CA GLN A 90 11.04 -0.25 1.60
C GLN A 90 11.15 -1.32 2.68
N GLU A 91 11.25 -0.88 3.94
CA GLU A 91 11.25 -1.78 5.09
C GLU A 91 9.90 -2.49 5.25
N ALA A 92 8.81 -1.74 5.08
CA ALA A 92 7.47 -2.24 5.33
C ALA A 92 6.41 -1.54 4.46
N VAL A 93 5.25 -2.19 4.36
CA VAL A 93 3.98 -1.58 3.98
C VAL A 93 3.05 -1.85 5.15
N LEU A 94 2.47 -0.81 5.75
CA LEU A 94 1.48 -1.03 6.81
C LEU A 94 0.20 -1.56 6.18
N ARG A 95 -0.41 -2.53 6.84
CA ARG A 95 -1.69 -3.12 6.45
C ARG A 95 -2.65 -3.08 7.62
N GLU A 96 -3.79 -2.45 7.41
CA GLU A 96 -4.97 -2.58 8.26
C GLU A 96 -5.96 -3.52 7.56
N ARG A 97 -6.56 -4.46 8.30
CA ARG A 97 -7.61 -5.34 7.77
C ARG A 97 -8.84 -5.28 8.66
N THR A 98 -10.02 -5.15 8.05
CA THR A 98 -11.30 -5.13 8.77
C THR A 98 -12.36 -5.95 8.03
N ALA A 99 -13.18 -6.70 8.77
CA ALA A 99 -14.41 -7.28 8.21
C ALA A 99 -15.44 -6.17 7.98
N THR A 100 -16.15 -6.20 6.85
CA THR A 100 -17.11 -5.15 6.49
C THR A 100 -18.39 -5.71 5.88
N CYS A 101 -19.48 -4.99 6.13
CA CYS A 101 -20.75 -5.14 5.43
C CYS A 101 -20.79 -4.11 4.30
N THR A 102 -20.92 -4.58 3.07
CA THR A 102 -20.91 -3.73 1.87
C THR A 102 -22.14 -4.05 1.03
N ARG A 103 -22.73 -3.02 0.43
CA ARG A 103 -23.82 -3.13 -0.53
C ARG A 103 -23.59 -2.07 -1.61
N PHE A 104 -23.87 -2.44 -2.85
CA PHE A 104 -24.02 -1.52 -3.96
C PHE A 104 -25.50 -1.16 -4.11
#